data_AF-A0A084ZQ90-F1
#
_entry.id   AF-A0A084ZQ90-F1
#
_cell.length_a   1.000
_cell.length_b   1.000
_cell.length_c   1.000
_cell.angle_alpha   90.00
_cell.angle_beta   90.00
_cell.angle_gamma   90.00
#
_symmetry.space_group_name_H-M   'P 1'
#
loop_
_entity.id
_entity.type
_entity.pdbx_description
1 polymer ?
#
loop_
_entity_poly.entity_id
_entity_poly.type
_entity_poly.pdbx_seq_one_letter_code
_entity_poly.pdbx_strand_id
1 'polypeptide(L)' 'MKSIKTFVAVIALATTFGSFAAQNVTATSSTLDGAEAKIAAQAQAAGASSYTITEAFSGNRVHMTAELNK' A
#
# COMPACT_ATOMS: atom_id res chain seq x y z
N MET A 1 -7.80 44.85 -15.82
CA MET A 1 -6.72 43.85 -15.65
C MET A 1 -6.30 43.70 -14.17
N LYS A 2 -7.19 43.31 -13.26
CA LYS A 2 -6.85 43.10 -11.83
C LYS A 2 -7.57 41.93 -11.16
N SER A 3 -8.56 41.32 -11.82
CA SER A 3 -9.37 40.20 -11.30
C SER A 3 -8.97 38.81 -11.82
N ILE A 4 -7.98 38.71 -12.73
CA ILE A 4 -7.56 37.45 -13.36
C ILE A 4 -6.48 36.69 -12.54
N LYS A 5 -5.86 37.34 -11.55
CA LYS A 5 -4.74 36.73 -10.80
C LYS A 5 -5.17 35.87 -9.61
N THR A 6 -6.42 35.95 -9.15
CA THR A 6 -6.85 35.33 -7.89
C THR A 6 -7.29 33.86 -8.02
N PHE A 7 -7.40 33.32 -9.25
CA PHE A 7 -7.86 31.94 -9.46
C PHE A 7 -6.75 30.90 -9.55
N VAL A 8 -5.49 31.33 -9.68
CA VAL A 8 -4.34 30.43 -9.91
C VAL A 8 -3.73 29.88 -8.62
N ALA A 9 -4.07 30.44 -7.45
CA ALA A 9 -3.41 30.11 -6.18
C ALA A 9 -4.12 29.05 -5.30
N VAL A 10 -5.27 28.49 -5.73
CA VAL A 10 -6.03 27.49 -4.93
C VAL A 10 -5.81 26.05 -5.42
N ILE A 11 -4.90 25.84 -6.37
CA ILE A 11 -4.49 24.50 -6.85
C ILE A 11 -3.24 23.99 -6.09
N ALA A 12 -3.03 24.44 -4.86
CA ALA A 12 -2.51 23.53 -3.84
C ALA A 12 -3.72 22.70 -3.39
N LEU A 13 -4.29 21.85 -4.26
CA LEU A 13 -4.06 20.40 -4.23
C LEU A 13 -3.89 19.85 -2.79
N ALA A 14 -4.73 20.31 -1.88
CA ALA A 14 -4.94 19.71 -0.57
C ALA A 14 -5.78 18.41 -0.69
N THR A 15 -5.64 17.68 -1.80
CA THR A 15 -6.36 16.44 -2.08
C THR A 15 -5.46 15.22 -1.91
N THR A 16 -4.64 15.16 -0.87
CA THR A 16 -3.86 13.95 -0.61
C THR A 16 -3.80 13.52 0.85
N PHE A 17 -4.79 13.91 1.65
CA PHE A 17 -5.14 13.21 2.90
C PHE A 17 -6.30 12.21 2.72
N GLY A 18 -6.59 11.82 1.47
CA GLY A 18 -7.71 10.94 1.14
C GLY A 18 -7.22 9.66 0.49
N SER A 19 -6.56 8.78 1.26
CA SER A 19 -6.61 7.32 1.12
C SER A 19 -5.60 6.68 2.07
N PHE A 20 -5.90 6.66 3.37
CA PHE A 20 -5.38 5.61 4.26
C PHE A 20 -6.13 4.30 4.01
N ALA A 21 -6.33 3.94 2.73
CA ALA A 21 -6.80 2.62 2.36
C ALA A 21 -5.60 1.71 2.56
N ALA A 22 -5.61 0.98 3.67
CA ALA A 22 -4.61 -0.01 3.95
C ALA A 22 -4.54 -0.97 2.75
N GLN A 23 -3.37 -1.01 2.12
CA GLN A 23 -3.24 -1.62 0.81
C GLN A 23 -3.00 -3.11 1.04
N ASN A 24 -4.03 -3.92 0.88
CA ASN A 24 -3.90 -5.37 1.07
C ASN A 24 -3.11 -5.97 -0.09
N VAL A 25 -2.02 -6.65 0.24
CA VAL A 25 -1.21 -7.41 -0.70
C VAL A 25 -1.30 -8.89 -0.37
N THR A 26 -1.46 -9.70 -1.41
CA THR A 26 -1.52 -11.14 -1.27
C THR A 26 -0.34 -11.75 -2.02
N ALA A 27 0.41 -12.60 -1.32
CA ALA A 27 1.50 -13.37 -1.90
C ALA A 27 1.17 -14.86 -1.82
N THR A 28 1.52 -15.57 -2.89
CA THR A 28 1.48 -17.03 -2.93
C THR A 28 2.88 -17.57 -3.18
N SER A 29 3.28 -18.53 -2.37
CA SER A 29 4.57 -19.21 -2.49
C SER A 29 4.45 -20.69 -2.10
N SER A 30 5.46 -21.47 -2.41
CA SER A 30 5.61 -22.86 -1.93
C SER A 30 6.17 -22.95 -0.51
N THR A 31 6.70 -21.85 0.04
CA THR A 31 7.27 -21.76 1.39
C THR A 31 6.81 -20.49 2.10
N LEU A 32 6.79 -20.50 3.44
CA LEU A 32 6.41 -19.35 4.26
C LEU A 32 7.37 -18.18 4.02
N ASP A 33 8.67 -18.43 4.09
CA ASP A 33 9.71 -17.43 3.84
C ASP A 33 9.59 -16.78 2.45
N GLY A 34 9.24 -17.58 1.43
CA GLY A 34 9.06 -17.06 0.08
C GLY A 34 7.80 -16.20 -0.07
N ALA A 35 6.74 -16.50 0.69
CA ALA A 35 5.55 -15.67 0.72
C ALA A 35 5.83 -14.34 1.44
N GLU A 36 6.50 -14.40 2.59
CA GLU A 36 6.87 -13.22 3.37
C GLU A 36 7.83 -12.29 2.60
N ALA A 37 8.85 -12.85 1.94
CA ALA A 37 9.76 -12.07 1.10
C ALA A 37 9.04 -11.33 -0.03
N LYS A 38 8.01 -11.95 -0.62
CA LYS A 38 7.19 -11.30 -1.65
C LYS A 38 6.31 -10.20 -1.08
N ILE A 39 5.72 -10.41 0.09
CA ILE A 39 4.95 -9.36 0.79
C ILE A 39 5.85 -8.19 1.15
N ALA A 40 7.04 -8.44 1.70
CA ALA A 40 7.99 -7.38 2.05
C ALA A 40 8.44 -6.58 0.81
N ALA A 41 8.72 -7.26 -0.30
CA ALA A 41 9.05 -6.60 -1.57
C ALA A 41 7.88 -5.77 -2.11
N GLN A 42 6.64 -6.29 -2.02
CA GLN A 42 5.43 -5.55 -2.41
C GLN A 42 5.18 -4.36 -1.48
N ALA A 43 5.41 -4.50 -0.17
CA ALA A 43 5.33 -3.43 0.82
C ALA A 43 6.28 -2.28 0.48
N GLN A 44 7.55 -2.60 0.21
CA GLN A 44 8.55 -1.62 -0.18
C GLN A 44 8.24 -0.98 -1.53
N ALA A 45 7.80 -1.76 -2.53
CA ALA A 45 7.39 -1.23 -3.83
C ALA A 45 6.16 -0.31 -3.74
N ALA A 46 5.23 -0.61 -2.83
CA ALA A 46 4.06 0.22 -2.56
C ALA A 46 4.41 1.48 -1.73
N GLY A 47 5.62 1.57 -1.17
CA GLY A 47 6.03 2.65 -0.28
C GLY A 47 5.33 2.59 1.08
N ALA A 48 5.03 1.39 1.57
CA ALA A 48 4.46 1.18 2.89
C ALA A 48 5.52 1.31 3.98
N SER A 49 5.19 2.01 5.06
CA SER A 49 6.06 2.20 6.23
C SER A 49 6.07 0.96 7.12
N SER A 50 4.97 0.22 7.15
CA SER A 50 4.85 -1.06 7.85
C SER A 50 3.86 -1.98 7.13
N TYR A 51 3.92 -3.26 7.44
CA TYR A 51 2.97 -4.24 6.95
C TYR A 51 2.59 -5.18 8.07
N THR A 52 1.32 -5.58 8.11
CA THR A 52 0.79 -6.52 9.09
C THR A 52 0.21 -7.70 8.34
N ILE A 53 0.70 -8.90 8.62
CA ILE A 53 0.10 -10.12 8.06
C ILE A 53 -1.25 -10.33 8.77
N THR A 54 -2.34 -10.23 8.02
CA THR A 54 -3.70 -10.42 8.52
C THR A 54 -4.16 -11.85 8.33
N GLU A 55 -3.64 -12.54 7.31
CA GLU A 55 -3.91 -13.95 7.06
C GLU A 55 -2.66 -14.69 6.59
N ALA A 56 -2.43 -15.88 7.13
CA ALA A 56 -1.40 -16.80 6.66
C ALA A 56 -2.02 -18.20 6.57
N PHE A 57 -2.24 -18.66 5.36
CA PHE A 57 -2.75 -19.99 5.06
C PHE A 57 -1.64 -20.86 4.48
N SER A 58 -1.26 -21.92 5.20
CA SER A 58 -0.25 -22.89 4.78
C SER A 58 -0.89 -24.25 4.56
N GLY A 59 -1.39 -24.48 3.34
CA GLY A 59 -1.89 -25.77 2.88
C GLY A 59 -0.89 -26.44 1.92
N ASN A 60 -1.38 -26.91 0.76
CA ASN A 60 -0.51 -27.41 -0.32
C ASN A 60 0.36 -26.29 -0.95
N ARG A 61 -0.02 -25.03 -0.74
CA ARG A 61 0.73 -23.80 -1.05
C ARG A 61 0.51 -22.80 0.07
N VAL A 62 1.48 -21.92 0.27
CA VAL A 62 1.39 -20.81 1.20
C VAL A 62 0.72 -19.64 0.50
N HIS A 63 -0.44 -19.24 1.01
CA HIS A 63 -1.10 -18.00 0.67
C HIS A 63 -1.03 -17.10 1.89
N MET A 64 -0.49 -15.90 1.73
CA MET A 64 -0.36 -14.94 2.81
C MET A 64 -0.95 -13.61 2.34
N THR A 65 -1.75 -12.99 3.18
CA THR A 65 -2.31 -11.66 2.98
C THR A 65 -1.73 -10.75 4.04
N ALA A 66 -1.18 -9.63 3.60
CA ALA A 66 -0.74 -8.57 4.50
C ALA A 66 -1.38 -7.26 4.12
N GLU A 67 -1.71 -6.52 5.16
CA GLU A 67 -2.23 -5.18 5.09
C GLU A 67 -1.05 -4.21 5.17
N LEU A 68 -0.82 -3.46 4.10
CA LEU A 68 0.24 -2.46 4.03
C LEU A 68 -0.25 -1.15 4.64
N ASN A 69 0.48 -0.66 5.63
CA ASN A 69 0.25 0.61 6.30
C ASN A 69 1.29 1.64 5.81
N LYS A 70 0.81 2.80 5.39
CA LYS A 70 1.62 3.94 4.93
C LYS A 70 1.86 4.94 6.04
#